data_AF-A0A965LRW3-F1
#
_entry.id   AF-A0A965LRW3-F1
#
_cell.length_a   1.000
_cell.length_b   1.000
_cell.length_c   1.000
_cell.angle_alpha   90.00
_cell.angle_beta   90.00
_cell.angle_gamma   90.00
#
_symmetry.space_group_name_H-M   'P 1'
#
loop_
_entity.id
_entity.type
_entity.pdbx_description
1 polymer ?
#
loop_
_entity_poly.entity_id
_entity_poly.type
_entity_poly.pdbx_seq_one_letter_code
_entity_poly.pdbx_strand_id
1 'polypeptide(L)'
;MARKLYEKIVNGFVRQGATMHENVNDVYRAFPGNRMIVRRDHPQRIEETLLRGEELPISLDAKVGAAYPNAVAWSSYDGLRGLENAFTEGFGHVAGLVAVVGFQPNDQMRVRDVEDLSGGLTGVDRSLIRCVAGMVSPDDLRFLVLRLPADRFPIEQMTSTEYEAFEEWNEQPRKGEPMYIFRGLTFERYENPAMAAAAK
;
A
#
# COMPACT_ATOMS: atom_id res chain seq x y z
N MET A 1 6.01 5.09 18.07
CA MET A 1 6.81 4.75 16.86
C MET A 1 5.98 4.77 15.59
N ALA A 2 4.89 4.00 15.50
CA ALA A 2 4.01 3.94 14.32
C ALA A 2 3.49 5.31 13.86
N ARG A 3 2.94 6.13 14.79
CA ARG A 3 2.46 7.49 14.51
C ARG A 3 3.51 8.37 13.81
N LYS A 4 4.71 8.46 14.39
CA LYS A 4 5.81 9.28 13.85
C LYS A 4 6.23 8.82 12.44
N LEU A 5 6.25 7.50 12.20
CA LEU A 5 6.59 6.96 10.89
C LEU A 5 5.49 7.25 9.86
N TYR A 6 4.22 7.08 10.25
CA TYR A 6 3.08 7.45 9.44
C TYR A 6 3.13 8.95 9.05
N GLU A 7 3.30 9.85 10.02
CA GLU A 7 3.42 11.29 9.78
C GLU A 7 4.60 11.61 8.85
N LYS A 8 5.74 10.94 9.02
CA LYS A 8 6.93 11.14 8.18
C LYS A 8 6.67 10.73 6.73
N ILE A 9 6.02 9.59 6.50
CA ILE A 9 5.67 9.11 5.15
C ILE A 9 4.65 10.05 4.50
N VAL A 10 3.55 10.34 5.19
CA VAL A 10 2.47 11.21 4.66
C VAL A 10 3.01 12.60 4.33
N ASN A 11 3.64 13.27 5.30
CA ASN A 11 4.17 14.62 5.08
C ASN A 11 5.27 14.62 4.02
N GLY A 12 6.09 13.58 3.97
CA GLY A 12 7.15 13.44 2.99
C GLY A 12 6.62 13.40 1.56
N PHE A 13 5.67 12.51 1.28
CA PHE A 13 5.09 12.37 -0.05
C PHE A 13 4.20 13.56 -0.44
N VAL A 14 3.43 14.12 0.49
CA VAL A 14 2.65 15.33 0.23
C VAL A 14 3.55 16.51 -0.17
N ARG A 15 4.72 16.68 0.50
CA ARG A 15 5.71 17.70 0.10
C ARG A 15 6.31 17.48 -1.28
N GLN A 16 6.29 16.25 -1.77
CA GLN A 16 6.75 15.91 -3.12
C GLN A 16 5.61 15.91 -4.15
N GLY A 17 4.41 16.39 -3.78
CA GLY A 17 3.28 16.58 -4.70
C GLY A 17 2.21 15.49 -4.66
N ALA A 18 2.30 14.51 -3.75
CA ALA A 18 1.25 13.51 -3.62
C ALA A 18 -0.07 14.13 -3.13
N THR A 19 -1.18 13.69 -3.72
CA THR A 19 -2.52 14.08 -3.25
C THR A 19 -2.99 13.11 -2.18
N MET A 20 -3.37 13.63 -1.01
CA MET A 20 -3.88 12.83 0.09
C MET A 20 -5.40 12.65 -0.01
N HIS A 21 -5.86 11.44 0.28
CA HIS A 21 -7.26 11.04 0.30
C HIS A 21 -7.61 10.46 1.65
N GLU A 22 -8.69 10.96 2.25
CA GLU A 22 -9.26 10.41 3.49
C GLU A 22 -10.00 9.11 3.22
N ASN A 23 -10.71 9.05 2.09
CA ASN A 23 -11.42 7.86 1.65
C ASN A 23 -10.57 7.08 0.63
N VAL A 24 -10.22 5.86 0.99
CA VAL A 24 -9.43 4.97 0.14
C VAL A 24 -10.13 4.65 -1.19
N ASN A 25 -11.46 4.73 -1.26
CA ASN A 25 -12.18 4.56 -2.53
C ASN A 25 -11.81 5.62 -3.57
N ASP A 26 -11.40 6.81 -3.15
CA ASP A 26 -11.04 7.89 -4.06
C ASP A 26 -9.67 7.65 -4.70
N VAL A 27 -8.74 7.02 -3.98
CA VAL A 27 -7.48 6.51 -4.55
C VAL A 27 -7.75 5.58 -5.73
N TYR A 28 -8.71 4.66 -5.58
CA TYR A 28 -8.98 3.65 -6.59
C TYR A 28 -9.70 4.20 -7.81
N ARG A 29 -10.57 5.18 -7.60
CA ARG A 29 -11.24 5.90 -8.69
C ARG A 29 -10.28 6.74 -9.53
N ALA A 30 -9.11 7.09 -9.01
CA ALA A 30 -8.10 7.87 -9.73
C ALA A 30 -7.42 7.10 -10.89
N PHE A 31 -7.56 5.77 -10.98
CA PHE A 31 -6.86 4.95 -11.98
C PHE A 31 -7.79 4.05 -12.82
N PRO A 32 -8.76 4.61 -13.57
CA PRO A 32 -9.73 3.81 -14.32
C PRO A 32 -9.06 2.98 -15.42
N GLY A 33 -9.25 1.66 -15.37
CA GLY A 33 -8.78 0.71 -16.38
C GLY A 33 -7.29 0.34 -16.29
N ASN A 34 -6.54 0.94 -15.38
CA ASN A 34 -5.11 0.67 -15.24
C ASN A 34 -4.87 -0.66 -14.54
N ARG A 35 -3.95 -1.46 -15.09
CA ARG A 35 -3.41 -2.65 -14.42
C ARG A 35 -2.19 -2.25 -13.59
N MET A 36 -2.22 -2.60 -12.32
CA MET A 36 -1.17 -2.30 -11.35
C MET A 36 -0.72 -3.56 -10.63
N ILE A 37 0.53 -3.53 -10.16
CA ILE A 37 1.03 -4.48 -9.17
C ILE A 37 0.88 -3.84 -7.80
N VAL A 38 0.06 -4.44 -6.96
CA VAL A 38 -0.22 -3.94 -5.61
C VAL A 38 0.39 -4.88 -4.58
N ARG A 39 1.10 -4.32 -3.61
CA ARG A 39 1.84 -5.08 -2.60
C ARG A 39 1.69 -4.45 -1.23
N ARG A 40 1.58 -5.29 -0.20
CA ARG A 40 1.93 -4.87 1.16
C ARG A 40 3.45 -4.87 1.37
N ASP A 41 4.00 -3.70 1.67
CA ASP A 41 5.43 -3.53 1.96
C ASP A 41 5.65 -2.98 3.37
N HIS A 42 6.91 -3.05 3.81
CA HIS A 42 7.31 -2.61 5.13
C HIS A 42 7.39 -1.06 5.16
N PRO A 43 6.64 -0.37 6.05
CA PRO A 43 6.59 1.09 6.06
C PRO A 43 7.95 1.79 6.16
N GLN A 44 8.91 1.22 6.91
CA GLN A 44 10.28 1.79 6.98
C GLN A 44 11.00 1.73 5.63
N ARG A 45 10.82 0.68 4.84
CA ARG A 45 11.46 0.58 3.51
C ARG A 45 10.93 1.65 2.58
N ILE A 46 9.62 1.88 2.60
CA ILE A 46 8.97 2.95 1.82
C ILE A 46 9.56 4.32 2.20
N GLU A 47 9.75 4.58 3.48
CA GLU A 47 10.36 5.84 3.95
C GLU A 47 11.85 5.94 3.60
N GLU A 48 12.60 4.86 3.75
CA GLU A 48 14.04 4.86 3.55
C GLU A 48 14.45 4.82 2.09
N THR A 49 13.61 4.34 1.17
CA THR A 49 13.93 4.22 -0.26
C THR A 49 13.03 5.09 -1.14
N LEU A 50 11.75 4.75 -1.26
CA LEU A 50 10.84 5.39 -2.22
C LEU A 50 10.68 6.89 -1.93
N LEU A 51 10.54 7.26 -0.65
CA LEU A 51 10.45 8.65 -0.26
C LEU A 51 11.74 9.44 -0.53
N ARG A 52 12.90 8.75 -0.62
CA ARG A 52 14.19 9.37 -0.94
C ARG A 52 14.48 9.40 -2.44
N GLY A 53 13.56 8.91 -3.27
CA GLY A 53 13.76 8.80 -4.71
C GLY A 53 14.67 7.64 -5.12
N GLU A 54 14.84 6.63 -4.25
CA GLU A 54 15.67 5.46 -4.53
C GLU A 54 14.82 4.28 -5.02
N GLU A 55 15.41 3.45 -5.89
CA GLU A 55 14.78 2.21 -6.35
C GLU A 55 14.58 1.23 -5.20
N LEU A 56 13.41 0.60 -5.16
CA LEU A 56 13.07 -0.40 -4.15
C LEU A 56 13.25 -1.81 -4.74
N PRO A 57 14.19 -2.62 -4.21
CA PRO A 57 14.31 -4.01 -4.62
C PRO A 57 13.10 -4.81 -4.13
N ILE A 58 12.48 -5.52 -5.06
CA ILE A 58 11.37 -6.43 -4.81
C ILE A 58 11.90 -7.85 -5.02
N SER A 59 11.93 -8.65 -3.95
CA SER A 59 12.35 -10.06 -4.02
C SER A 59 11.18 -11.01 -3.83
N LEU A 60 11.27 -12.19 -4.45
CA LEU A 60 10.52 -13.36 -4.01
C LEU A 60 11.04 -13.72 -2.61
N ASP A 61 10.15 -14.07 -1.68
CA ASP A 61 10.59 -14.43 -0.33
C ASP A 61 11.46 -15.69 -0.39
N ALA A 62 12.72 -15.56 0.04
CA ALA A 62 13.69 -16.64 0.00
C ALA A 62 13.44 -17.72 1.09
N LYS A 63 12.63 -17.42 2.11
CA LYS A 63 12.45 -18.32 3.26
C LYS A 63 11.61 -19.56 2.97
N VAL A 64 10.86 -19.59 1.88
CA VAL A 64 9.92 -20.69 1.57
C VAL A 64 10.43 -21.62 0.47
N GLY A 65 11.59 -21.34 -0.14
CA GLY A 65 12.20 -22.21 -1.17
C GLY A 65 11.40 -22.33 -2.48
N ALA A 66 10.25 -21.65 -2.57
CA ALA A 66 9.37 -21.57 -3.73
C ALA A 66 8.87 -20.11 -3.90
N ALA A 67 8.36 -19.76 -5.07
CA ALA A 67 7.80 -18.44 -5.35
C ALA A 67 6.63 -18.15 -4.39
N TYR A 68 6.86 -17.33 -3.37
CA TYR A 68 5.83 -16.96 -2.39
C TYR A 68 4.99 -15.78 -2.92
N PRO A 69 3.65 -15.86 -2.84
CA PRO A 69 2.76 -14.75 -3.14
C PRO A 69 3.12 -13.47 -2.40
N ASN A 70 3.35 -12.38 -3.13
CA ASN A 70 3.80 -11.13 -2.51
C ASN A 70 3.22 -9.88 -3.19
N ALA A 71 2.29 -10.06 -4.12
CA ALA A 71 1.57 -8.98 -4.76
C ALA A 71 0.23 -9.46 -5.32
N VAL A 72 -0.58 -8.51 -5.76
CA VAL A 72 -1.81 -8.72 -6.50
C VAL A 72 -1.73 -7.94 -7.81
N ALA A 73 -2.09 -8.59 -8.92
CA ALA A 73 -2.39 -7.91 -10.17
C ALA A 73 -3.78 -7.30 -10.04
N TRP A 74 -3.85 -5.98 -9.85
CA TRP A 74 -5.09 -5.26 -9.58
C TRP A 74 -5.45 -4.34 -10.74
N SER A 75 -6.75 -4.20 -10.99
CA SER A 75 -7.31 -3.14 -11.80
C SER A 75 -8.50 -2.49 -11.10
N SER A 76 -8.87 -1.28 -11.53
CA SER A 76 -10.05 -0.60 -10.99
C SER A 76 -11.35 -1.40 -11.16
N TYR A 77 -11.40 -2.36 -12.09
CA TYR A 77 -12.55 -3.26 -12.30
C TYR A 77 -12.67 -4.32 -11.21
N ASP A 78 -11.55 -4.71 -10.59
CA ASP A 78 -11.53 -5.66 -9.48
C ASP A 78 -12.01 -5.02 -8.17
N GLY A 79 -12.05 -3.68 -8.13
CA GLY A 79 -12.55 -2.89 -7.01
C GLY A 79 -11.81 -3.19 -5.70
N LEU A 80 -12.52 -3.08 -4.58
CA LEU A 80 -11.98 -3.35 -3.23
C LEU A 80 -11.52 -4.81 -3.05
N ARG A 81 -12.14 -5.77 -3.74
CA ARG A 81 -11.90 -7.21 -3.54
C ARG A 81 -10.47 -7.62 -3.87
N GLY A 82 -9.89 -7.06 -4.93
CA GLY A 82 -8.48 -7.33 -5.26
C GLY A 82 -7.49 -6.74 -4.25
N LEU A 83 -7.89 -5.73 -3.47
CA LEU A 83 -7.02 -5.06 -2.50
C LEU A 83 -7.07 -5.68 -1.12
N GLU A 84 -8.19 -6.29 -0.72
CA GLU A 84 -8.27 -7.11 0.50
C GLU A 84 -7.15 -8.15 0.52
N ASN A 85 -6.92 -8.79 -0.63
CA ASN A 85 -5.81 -9.73 -0.82
C ASN A 85 -4.44 -9.06 -0.70
N ALA A 86 -4.28 -7.80 -1.13
CA ALA A 86 -3.01 -7.09 -0.97
C ALA A 86 -2.71 -6.74 0.50
N PHE A 87 -3.72 -6.63 1.37
CA PHE A 87 -3.50 -6.47 2.82
C PHE A 87 -3.15 -7.79 3.53
N THR A 88 -3.55 -8.93 2.98
CA THR A 88 -3.23 -10.27 3.51
C THR A 88 -1.90 -10.79 2.99
N GLU A 89 -1.58 -10.55 1.72
CA GLU A 89 -0.39 -11.04 1.04
C GLU A 89 0.74 -10.00 1.05
N GLY A 90 1.89 -10.32 1.67
CA GLY A 90 3.07 -9.46 1.72
C GLY A 90 3.66 -9.30 3.12
N PHE A 91 4.75 -8.54 3.24
CA PHE A 91 5.57 -8.51 4.45
C PHE A 91 5.49 -7.18 5.20
N GLY A 92 5.49 -7.28 6.53
CA GLY A 92 5.85 -6.17 7.41
C GLY A 92 4.66 -5.37 7.95
N HIS A 93 4.82 -4.95 9.19
CA HIS A 93 4.08 -3.84 9.79
C HIS A 93 4.96 -3.23 10.87
N VAL A 94 4.83 -1.95 11.13
CA VAL A 94 5.56 -1.29 12.22
C VAL A 94 4.57 -0.89 13.29
N ALA A 95 4.50 -1.68 14.36
CA ALA A 95 3.59 -1.43 15.47
C ALA A 95 2.15 -1.14 14.98
N GLY A 96 1.61 -2.01 14.13
CA GLY A 96 0.26 -1.91 13.57
C GLY A 96 0.13 -1.06 12.29
N LEU A 97 1.12 -0.23 11.94
CA LEU A 97 1.14 0.49 10.67
C LEU A 97 1.38 -0.49 9.52
N VAL A 98 0.44 -0.55 8.58
CA VAL A 98 0.54 -1.35 7.36
C VAL A 98 0.51 -0.41 6.16
N ALA A 99 1.34 -0.69 5.17
CA ALA A 99 1.42 0.05 3.93
C ALA A 99 1.15 -0.88 2.75
N VAL A 100 0.22 -0.47 1.88
CA VAL A 100 -0.09 -1.11 0.60
C VAL A 100 0.26 -0.15 -0.52
N VAL A 101 1.09 -0.59 -1.44
CA VAL A 101 1.71 0.24 -2.46
C VAL A 101 1.30 -0.28 -3.82
N GLY A 102 0.86 0.61 -4.70
CA GLY A 102 0.48 0.28 -6.07
C GLY A 102 1.48 0.84 -7.08
N PHE A 103 2.03 -0.05 -7.91
CA PHE A 103 3.00 0.28 -8.95
C PHE A 103 2.43 0.04 -10.35
N GLN A 104 2.83 0.88 -11.28
CA GLN A 104 2.73 0.59 -12.71
C GLN A 104 3.73 -0.52 -13.05
N PRO A 105 3.31 -1.63 -13.71
CA PRO A 105 4.25 -2.63 -14.20
C PRO A 105 5.30 -2.01 -15.13
N ASN A 106 6.57 -2.37 -14.93
CA ASN A 106 7.70 -1.96 -15.76
C ASN A 106 8.46 -3.20 -16.31
N ASP A 107 9.50 -2.98 -17.11
CA ASP A 107 10.33 -4.02 -17.73
C ASP A 107 11.31 -4.69 -16.74
N GLN A 108 11.62 -4.04 -15.62
CA GLN A 108 12.46 -4.56 -14.54
C GLN A 108 11.69 -5.48 -13.57
N MET A 109 10.35 -5.48 -13.63
CA MET A 109 9.49 -6.35 -12.84
C MET A 109 9.21 -7.68 -13.56
N ARG A 110 9.52 -8.78 -12.89
CA ARG A 110 9.11 -10.13 -13.27
C ARG A 110 7.90 -10.52 -12.45
N VAL A 111 6.76 -10.64 -13.13
CA VAL A 111 5.48 -11.07 -12.55
C VAL A 111 5.20 -12.51 -12.97
N ARG A 112 4.91 -13.38 -12.02
CA ARG A 112 4.52 -14.77 -12.26
C ARG A 112 3.19 -15.06 -11.58
N ASP A 113 2.38 -15.89 -12.21
CA ASP A 113 1.22 -16.47 -11.55
C ASP A 113 1.68 -17.41 -10.44
N VAL A 114 0.83 -17.56 -9.41
CA VAL A 114 1.03 -18.60 -8.40
C VAL A 114 0.48 -19.88 -9.00
N GLU A 115 1.27 -20.96 -9.01
CA GLU A 115 0.74 -22.28 -9.38
C GLU A 115 -0.46 -22.61 -8.50
N ASP A 116 -1.45 -23.30 -9.07
CA ASP A 116 -2.73 -23.59 -8.41
C ASP A 116 -2.50 -24.41 -7.13
N LEU A 117 -2.31 -23.72 -6.00
CA LEU A 117 -2.21 -24.31 -4.67
C LEU A 117 -3.62 -24.73 -4.27
N SER A 118 -4.07 -25.84 -4.85
CA SER A 118 -5.30 -26.55 -4.52
C SER A 118 -5.27 -26.97 -3.03
N GLY A 119 -5.66 -26.03 -2.17
CA GLY A 119 -5.47 -26.12 -0.73
C GLY A 119 -6.07 -24.91 0.00
N GLY A 120 -7.40 -24.97 0.15
CA GLY A 120 -8.28 -24.20 1.04
C GLY A 120 -7.75 -22.98 1.80
N LEU A 121 -7.99 -21.78 1.24
CA LEU A 121 -8.31 -20.59 2.03
C LEU A 121 -9.64 -20.06 1.48
N THR A 122 -10.75 -20.42 2.12
CA THR A 122 -12.09 -19.98 1.73
C THR A 122 -12.21 -18.47 1.85
N GLY A 123 -12.54 -17.78 0.74
CA GLY A 123 -12.87 -16.33 0.74
C GLY A 123 -11.91 -15.42 -0.02
N VAL A 124 -10.73 -15.91 -0.44
CA VAL A 124 -9.73 -15.11 -1.17
C VAL A 124 -9.82 -15.41 -2.68
N ASP A 125 -10.03 -14.40 -3.52
CA ASP A 125 -9.93 -14.56 -4.98
C ASP A 125 -8.45 -14.66 -5.40
N ARG A 126 -7.99 -15.90 -5.54
CA ARG A 126 -6.58 -16.19 -5.83
C ARG A 126 -6.19 -15.89 -7.28
N SER A 127 -7.15 -15.66 -8.17
CA SER A 127 -6.89 -15.40 -9.59
C SER A 127 -6.07 -14.13 -9.83
N LEU A 128 -6.05 -13.21 -8.85
CA LEU A 128 -5.32 -11.95 -8.89
C LEU A 128 -3.95 -12.02 -8.16
N ILE A 129 -3.69 -13.08 -7.40
CA ILE A 129 -2.47 -13.20 -6.59
C ILE A 129 -1.26 -13.49 -7.50
N ARG A 130 -0.15 -12.80 -7.26
CA ARG A 130 1.08 -12.92 -8.06
C ARG A 130 2.33 -13.04 -7.20
N CYS A 131 3.36 -13.61 -7.82
CA CYS A 131 4.73 -13.61 -7.35
C CYS A 131 5.53 -12.59 -8.16
N VAL A 132 6.05 -11.55 -7.51
CA VAL A 132 6.77 -10.45 -8.17
C VAL A 132 8.19 -10.30 -7.62
N ALA A 133 9.16 -10.21 -8.53
CA ALA A 133 10.56 -9.87 -8.26
C ALA A 133 11.08 -8.83 -9.26
N GLY A 134 12.05 -8.02 -8.87
CA GLY A 134 12.61 -6.98 -9.73
C GLY A 134 13.02 -5.73 -8.96
N MET A 135 13.10 -4.61 -9.68
CA MET A 135 13.32 -3.28 -9.12
C MET A 135 12.10 -2.42 -9.47
N VAL A 136 11.71 -1.55 -8.53
CA VAL A 136 10.63 -0.58 -8.76
C VAL A 136 11.17 0.82 -8.55
N SER A 137 10.93 1.68 -9.54
CA SER A 137 11.30 3.08 -9.45
C SER A 137 10.24 3.85 -8.67
N PRO A 138 10.62 4.91 -7.93
CA PRO A 138 9.66 5.91 -7.45
C PRO A 138 8.71 6.42 -8.55
N ASP A 139 9.18 6.49 -9.80
CA ASP A 139 8.37 6.94 -10.95
C ASP A 139 7.27 5.94 -11.35
N ASP A 140 7.38 4.68 -10.92
CA ASP A 140 6.37 3.65 -11.12
C ASP A 140 5.29 3.68 -10.02
N LEU A 141 5.53 4.40 -8.92
CA LEU A 141 4.58 4.53 -7.83
C LEU A 141 3.33 5.29 -8.31
N ARG A 142 2.15 4.70 -8.08
CA ARG A 142 0.85 5.27 -8.46
C ARG A 142 0.00 5.59 -7.25
N PHE A 143 0.04 4.73 -6.24
CA PHE A 143 -0.59 5.03 -4.96
C PHE A 143 0.09 4.36 -3.77
N LEU A 144 -0.20 4.91 -2.59
CA LEU A 144 0.13 4.33 -1.30
C LEU A 144 -1.10 4.41 -0.40
N VAL A 145 -1.53 3.29 0.18
CA VAL A 145 -2.55 3.24 1.22
C VAL A 145 -1.89 2.85 2.53
N LEU A 146 -2.03 3.69 3.53
CA LEU A 146 -1.61 3.42 4.90
C LEU A 146 -2.83 3.09 5.74
N ARG A 147 -2.74 2.06 6.58
CA ARG A 147 -3.69 1.85 7.68
C ARG A 147 -2.95 1.85 9.00
N LEU A 148 -3.54 2.49 10.00
CA LEU A 148 -2.97 2.59 11.34
C LEU A 148 -4.10 2.37 12.37
N PRO A 149 -3.83 1.66 13.47
CA PRO A 149 -4.79 1.53 14.55
C PRO A 149 -5.28 2.89 15.04
N ALA A 150 -6.58 3.02 15.30
CA ALA A 150 -7.21 4.29 15.68
C ALA A 150 -6.60 4.89 16.96
N ASP A 151 -6.26 4.04 17.94
CA ASP A 151 -5.57 4.40 19.20
C ASP A 151 -4.17 5.01 18.99
N ARG A 152 -3.60 4.88 17.79
CA ARG A 152 -2.28 5.40 17.40
C ARG A 152 -2.37 6.48 16.33
N PHE A 153 -3.54 6.72 15.76
CA PHE A 153 -3.74 7.67 14.69
C PHE A 153 -3.76 9.11 15.24
N PRO A 154 -3.18 10.10 14.54
CA PRO A 154 -3.24 11.50 14.98
C PRO A 154 -4.69 11.98 15.01
N ILE A 155 -5.22 12.29 16.19
CA ILE A 155 -6.62 12.73 16.39
C ILE A 155 -6.93 13.95 15.53
N GLU A 156 -5.98 14.87 15.41
CA GLU A 156 -6.10 16.09 14.62
C GLU A 156 -6.23 15.85 13.10
N GLN A 157 -5.96 14.63 12.62
CA GLN A 157 -6.12 14.22 11.23
C GLN A 157 -7.34 13.33 11.00
N MET A 158 -8.08 12.98 12.06
CA MET A 158 -9.32 12.20 11.93
C MET A 158 -10.43 13.09 11.39
N THR A 159 -11.27 12.53 10.53
CA THR A 159 -12.56 13.16 10.19
C THR A 159 -13.50 13.11 11.38
N SER A 160 -14.54 13.94 11.40
CA SER A 160 -15.56 13.91 12.45
C SER A 160 -16.19 12.52 12.60
N THR A 161 -16.50 11.87 11.48
CA THR A 161 -17.09 10.52 11.46
C THR A 161 -16.15 9.46 12.02
N GLU A 162 -14.85 9.54 11.72
CA GLU A 162 -13.85 8.62 12.26
C GLU A 162 -13.63 8.85 13.76
N TYR A 163 -13.65 10.09 14.20
CA TYR A 163 -13.53 10.44 15.62
C TYR A 163 -14.74 9.92 16.42
N GLU A 164 -15.96 10.14 15.94
CA GLU A 164 -17.18 9.61 16.56
C GLU A 164 -17.14 8.07 16.68
N ALA A 165 -16.74 7.38 15.61
CA ALA A 165 -16.58 5.93 15.64
C ALA A 165 -15.47 5.46 16.60
N PHE A 166 -14.40 6.23 16.74
CA PHE A 166 -13.32 5.95 17.70
C PHE A 166 -13.78 6.09 19.15
N GLU A 167 -14.55 7.13 19.47
CA GLU A 167 -15.15 7.31 20.79
C GLU A 167 -16.10 6.14 21.14
N GLU A 168 -17.01 5.77 20.21
CA GLU A 168 -17.90 4.62 20.40
C GLU A 168 -17.13 3.31 20.63
N TRP A 169 -16.07 3.08 19.84
CA TRP A 169 -15.21 1.90 19.99
C TRP A 169 -14.45 1.88 21.31
N ASN A 170 -14.01 3.04 21.83
CA ASN A 170 -13.35 3.13 23.14
C ASN A 170 -14.31 2.84 24.30
N GLU A 171 -15.57 3.27 24.19
CA GLU A 171 -16.60 3.03 25.20
C GLU A 171 -17.08 1.56 25.20
N GLN A 172 -17.18 0.97 24.01
CA GLN A 172 -17.67 -0.40 23.82
C GLN A 172 -16.76 -1.18 22.86
N PRO A 173 -15.54 -1.55 23.30
CA PRO A 173 -14.63 -2.28 22.45
C PRO A 173 -15.25 -3.61 22.04
N ARG A 174 -15.61 -3.73 20.76
CA ARG A 174 -16.11 -4.98 20.18
C ARG A 174 -15.00 -6.02 20.29
N LYS A 175 -15.20 -6.99 21.20
CA LYS A 175 -14.35 -8.18 21.48
C LYS A 175 -13.03 -8.23 20.69
N GLY A 176 -12.04 -7.44 21.10
CA GLY A 176 -10.66 -7.54 20.63
C GLY A 176 -10.40 -7.19 19.16
N GLU A 177 -11.36 -6.65 18.43
CA GLU A 177 -11.15 -6.21 17.04
C GLU A 177 -10.59 -4.78 17.01
N PRO A 178 -9.35 -4.56 16.52
CA PRO A 178 -8.78 -3.23 16.40
C PRO A 178 -9.50 -2.43 15.31
N MET A 179 -9.91 -1.20 15.65
CA MET A 179 -10.34 -0.22 14.67
C MET A 179 -9.13 0.34 13.92
N TYR A 180 -9.22 0.45 12.61
CA TYR A 180 -8.18 1.04 11.77
C TYR A 180 -8.70 2.26 11.03
N ILE A 181 -7.84 3.27 10.91
CA ILE A 181 -8.04 4.42 10.06
C ILE A 181 -7.11 4.30 8.86
N PHE A 182 -7.64 4.62 7.68
CA PHE A 182 -6.93 4.51 6.43
C PHE A 182 -6.67 5.88 5.82
N ARG A 183 -5.51 6.07 5.20
CA ARG A 183 -5.23 7.23 4.35
C ARG A 183 -4.60 6.78 3.05
N GLY A 184 -5.08 7.36 1.97
CA GLY A 184 -4.59 7.15 0.62
C GLY A 184 -3.70 8.30 0.18
N LEU A 185 -2.68 7.99 -0.61
CA LEU A 185 -1.91 8.96 -1.37
C LEU A 185 -1.94 8.52 -2.84
N THR A 186 -2.26 9.45 -3.74
CA THR A 186 -2.12 9.24 -5.18
C THR A 186 -0.99 10.08 -5.73
N PHE A 187 -0.31 9.53 -6.71
CA PHE A 187 0.78 10.16 -7.40
C PHE A 187 0.36 10.33 -8.86
N GLU A 188 0.15 11.58 -9.29
CA GLU A 188 0.29 11.89 -10.73
C GLU A 188 1.71 11.50 -11.13
N ARG A 189 1.95 11.14 -12.41
CA ARG A 189 3.30 10.73 -12.89
C ARG A 189 4.33 11.58 -12.17
N TYR A 190 5.21 10.93 -11.41
CA TYR A 190 6.22 11.60 -10.61
C TYR A 190 7.23 12.21 -11.59
N GLU A 191 6.90 13.36 -12.18
CA GLU A 191 7.91 14.21 -12.79
C GLU A 191 8.66 14.82 -11.62
N ASN A 192 9.63 14.09 -11.08
CA ASN A 192 10.54 14.66 -10.10
C ASN A 192 11.15 15.93 -10.71
N PRO A 193 10.83 17.14 -10.20
CA PRO A 193 11.31 18.38 -10.83
C PRO A 193 12.84 18.47 -10.81
N ALA A 194 13.49 17.79 -9.86
CA ALA A 194 14.95 17.70 -9.78
C ALA A 194 15.55 16.81 -10.88
N MET A 195 14.80 15.85 -11.43
CA MET A 195 15.23 15.02 -12.55
C MET A 195 14.84 15.61 -13.92
N ALA A 196 13.72 16.32 -14.01
CA ALA A 196 13.33 17.05 -15.21
C ALA A 196 14.35 18.15 -15.59
N ALA A 197 15.08 18.68 -14.60
CA ALA A 197 16.17 19.65 -14.80
C ALA A 197 17.51 19.01 -15.24
N ALA A 198 17.72 17.71 -15.02
CA ALA A 198 18.93 17.00 -15.43
C ALA A 198 18.83 16.37 -16.83
N ALA A 199 17.64 16.40 -17.43
CA ALA A 199 17.34 15.87 -18.76
C ALA A 199 17.23 16.95 -19.87
N LYS A 200 17.61 18.20 -19.56
CA LYS A 200 17.78 19.31 -20.51
C LYS A 200 19.23 19.73 -20.57
#